data_AF-V5IIZ8-F1
#
_entry.id   AF-V5IIZ8-F1
#
_cell.length_a   1.000
_cell.length_b   1.000
_cell.length_c   1.000
_cell.angle_alpha   90.00
_cell.angle_beta   90.00
_cell.angle_gamma   90.00
#
_symmetry.space_group_name_H-M   'P 1'
#
loop_
_entity.id
_entity.type
_entity.pdbx_description
1 polymer ?
#
loop_
_entity_poly.entity_id
_entity_poly.type
_entity_poly.pdbx_seq_one_letter_code
_entity_poly.pdbx_strand_id
1 'polypeptide(L)'
;SLVIPDKFQHILRVLNTNIDGRRKVMFALTAIKGVGRRFSNMVCKKADVDLNKRAGELTEEEVEKLITIMSEPPSSTRLPDLVPEQAVRYYSKGTV
;
A
#
# COMPACT_ATOMS: atom_id res chain seq x y z
N SER A 1 -19.77 20.94 -11.04
CA SER A 1 -20.12 19.51 -10.98
C SER A 1 -18.92 18.76 -10.45
N LEU A 2 -19.02 18.08 -9.31
CA LEU A 2 -17.93 17.21 -8.82
C LEU A 2 -17.89 16.00 -9.76
N VAL A 3 -16.95 16.03 -10.71
CA VAL A 3 -16.71 14.93 -11.63
C VAL A 3 -16.16 13.78 -10.79
N ILE A 4 -17.03 12.83 -10.46
CA ILE A 4 -16.60 11.54 -9.92
C ILE A 4 -15.93 10.83 -11.11
N PRO A 5 -14.65 10.45 -11.02
CA PRO A 5 -14.02 9.70 -12.11
C PRO A 5 -14.82 8.41 -12.33
N ASP A 6 -15.15 8.09 -13.59
CA ASP A 6 -16.01 6.96 -13.99
C ASP A 6 -15.54 5.58 -13.46
N LYS A 7 -14.30 5.49 -12.99
CA LYS A 7 -13.67 4.27 -12.47
C LYS A 7 -13.30 4.36 -11.00
N PHE A 8 -14.20 4.85 -10.15
CA PHE A 8 -13.97 4.86 -8.70
C PHE A 8 -14.27 3.48 -8.08
N GLN A 9 -13.24 2.81 -7.55
CA GLN A 9 -13.40 1.51 -6.88
C GLN A 9 -13.68 1.70 -5.39
N HIS A 10 -14.90 1.35 -4.96
CA HIS A 10 -15.31 1.50 -3.56
C HIS A 10 -14.62 0.49 -2.63
N ILE A 11 -14.40 -0.72 -3.13
CA ILE A 11 -13.80 -1.83 -2.38
C ILE A 11 -12.70 -2.40 -3.25
N LEU A 12 -11.47 -2.32 -2.76
CA LEU A 12 -10.28 -2.88 -3.40
C LEU A 12 -9.80 -4.07 -2.58
N ARG A 13 -9.49 -5.20 -3.23
CA ARG A 13 -8.94 -6.36 -2.54
C ARG A 13 -7.45 -6.46 -2.82
N VAL A 14 -6.64 -6.21 -1.80
CA VAL A 14 -5.18 -6.21 -1.88
C VAL A 14 -4.63 -7.12 -0.78
N LEU A 15 -3.76 -8.07 -1.14
CA LEU A 15 -3.14 -9.01 -0.19
C LEU A 15 -4.17 -9.67 0.75
N ASN A 16 -5.20 -10.28 0.17
CA ASN A 16 -6.32 -10.93 0.87
C ASN A 16 -7.14 -10.03 1.82
N THR A 17 -6.89 -8.72 1.83
CA THR A 17 -7.55 -7.74 2.69
C THR A 17 -8.47 -6.85 1.88
N ASN A 18 -9.65 -6.54 2.42
CA ASN A 18 -10.59 -5.60 1.82
C ASN A 18 -10.24 -4.17 2.27
N ILE A 19 -9.92 -3.32 1.31
CA ILE A 19 -9.55 -1.93 1.50
C ILE A 19 -10.72 -1.04 1.09
N ASP A 20 -11.03 -0.04 1.93
CA ASP A 20 -12.05 0.97 1.63
C ASP A 20 -11.48 2.07 0.72
N GLY A 21 -12.05 2.16 -0.48
CA GLY A 21 -11.69 3.13 -1.51
C GLY A 21 -12.01 4.58 -1.14
N ARG A 22 -12.90 4.81 -0.15
CA ARG A 22 -13.24 6.17 0.31
C ARG A 22 -12.14 6.79 1.15
N ARG A 23 -11.26 5.98 1.75
CA ARG A 23 -10.16 6.48 2.60
C ARG A 23 -8.97 6.91 1.74
N LYS A 24 -8.18 7.84 2.26
CA LYS A 24 -6.89 8.19 1.64
C LYS A 24 -6.00 6.95 1.58
N VAL A 25 -5.19 6.84 0.52
CA VAL A 25 -4.30 5.69 0.27
C VAL A 25 -3.47 5.33 1.52
N MET A 26 -2.90 6.34 2.18
CA MET A 26 -2.09 6.17 3.39
C MET A 26 -2.81 5.46 4.56
N PHE A 27 -4.12 5.66 4.69
CA PHE A 27 -4.92 5.03 5.74
C PHE A 27 -5.56 3.74 5.27
N ALA A 28 -5.86 3.66 3.98
CA ALA A 28 -6.44 2.49 3.36
C ALA A 28 -5.47 1.30 3.42
N LEU A 29 -4.17 1.54 3.15
CA LEU A 29 -3.12 0.51 3.24
C LEU A 29 -2.88 -0.02 4.66
N THR A 30 -3.18 0.78 5.70
CA THR A 30 -3.02 0.31 7.10
C THR A 30 -4.04 -0.76 7.52
N ALA A 31 -5.04 -1.05 6.68
CA ALA A 31 -5.93 -2.18 6.90
C ALA A 31 -5.20 -3.53 6.74
N ILE A 32 -4.10 -3.57 5.98
CA ILE A 32 -3.29 -4.77 5.78
C ILE A 32 -2.49 -5.05 7.06
N LYS A 33 -2.60 -6.29 7.57
CA LYS A 33 -1.86 -6.70 8.77
C LYS A 33 -0.36 -6.60 8.52
N GLY A 34 0.34 -5.91 9.43
CA GLY A 34 1.78 -5.65 9.32
C GLY A 34 2.14 -4.34 8.61
N VAL A 35 1.18 -3.61 8.03
CA VAL A 35 1.40 -2.31 7.38
C VAL A 35 1.00 -1.19 8.33
N GLY A 36 2.01 -0.56 8.94
CA GLY A 36 1.81 0.62 9.77
C GLY A 36 1.74 1.93 8.96
N ARG A 37 1.34 3.03 9.60
CA ARG A 37 1.31 4.38 8.98
C ARG A 37 2.67 4.78 8.41
N ARG A 38 3.76 4.43 9.10
CA ARG A 38 5.14 4.72 8.67
C ARG A 38 5.51 3.94 7.40
N PHE A 39 5.17 2.66 7.36
CA PHE A 39 5.44 1.80 6.20
C PHE A 39 4.62 2.23 5.00
N SER A 40 3.33 2.48 5.17
CA SER A 40 2.46 2.99 4.08
C SER A 40 2.98 4.30 3.49
N ASN A 41 3.41 5.26 4.31
CA ASN A 41 4.01 6.50 3.80
C ASN A 41 5.28 6.27 2.97
N MET A 42 6.13 5.31 3.36
CA MET A 42 7.33 4.98 2.58
C MET A 42 6.98 4.31 1.26
N VAL A 43 6.03 3.37 1.28
CA VAL A 43 5.57 2.65 0.10
C VAL A 43 4.92 3.63 -0.90
N CYS A 44 4.04 4.53 -0.45
CA CYS A 44 3.44 5.54 -1.33
C CYS A 44 4.50 6.46 -1.96
N LYS A 45 5.51 6.88 -1.19
CA LYS A 45 6.62 7.69 -1.72
C LYS A 45 7.47 6.94 -2.74
N LYS A 46 7.71 5.64 -2.53
CA LYS A 46 8.48 4.80 -3.47
C LYS A 46 7.69 4.48 -4.73
N ALA A 47 6.37 4.37 -4.62
CA ALA A 47 5.44 4.14 -5.74
C ALA A 47 5.09 5.41 -6.53
N ASP A 48 5.58 6.58 -6.10
CA ASP A 48 5.23 7.89 -6.66
C ASP A 48 3.70 8.17 -6.66
N VAL A 49 3.03 7.69 -5.61
CA VAL A 49 1.58 7.86 -5.40
C VAL A 49 1.36 9.02 -4.44
N ASP A 50 0.52 9.98 -4.85
CA ASP A 50 0.14 11.09 -3.98
C ASP A 50 -0.65 10.60 -2.75
N LEU A 51 -0.20 11.05 -1.58
CA LEU A 51 -0.76 10.72 -0.26
C LEU A 51 -2.15 11.32 -0.05
N ASN A 52 -2.52 12.34 -0.82
CA ASN A 52 -3.84 12.98 -0.75
C ASN A 52 -4.91 12.29 -1.59
N LYS A 53 -4.51 11.45 -2.55
CA LYS A 53 -5.44 10.64 -3.35
C LYS A 53 -6.24 9.68 -2.47
N ARG A 54 -7.42 9.30 -2.96
CA ARG A 54 -8.22 8.22 -2.35
C ARG A 54 -7.78 6.87 -2.91
N ALA A 55 -7.93 5.82 -2.10
CA ALA A 55 -7.60 4.48 -2.55
C ALA A 55 -8.44 4.05 -3.75
N GLY A 56 -9.71 4.48 -3.84
CA GLY A 56 -10.58 4.14 -4.96
C GLY A 56 -10.28 4.89 -6.26
N GLU A 57 -9.37 5.87 -6.23
CA GLU A 57 -8.89 6.60 -7.41
C GLU A 57 -7.59 6.00 -7.97
N LEU A 58 -7.04 4.96 -7.33
CA LEU A 58 -5.82 4.30 -7.78
C LEU A 58 -6.07 3.54 -9.09
N THR A 59 -5.10 3.62 -9.99
CA THR A 59 -5.09 2.78 -11.20
C THR A 59 -4.59 1.38 -10.87
N GLU A 60 -4.95 0.39 -11.69
CA GLU A 60 -4.47 -0.99 -11.52
C GLU A 60 -2.93 -1.05 -11.57
N GLU A 61 -2.29 -0.23 -12.39
CA GLU A 61 -0.83 -0.11 -12.47
C GLU A 61 -0.20 0.43 -11.17
N GLU A 62 -0.82 1.44 -10.54
CA GLU A 62 -0.38 1.97 -9.25
C GLU A 62 -0.54 0.89 -8.16
N VAL A 63 -1.64 0.13 -8.18
CA VAL A 63 -1.89 -0.97 -7.23
C VAL A 63 -0.85 -2.09 -7.39
N GLU A 64 -0.53 -2.48 -8.62
CA GLU A 64 0.48 -3.52 -8.88
C GLU A 64 1.87 -3.08 -8.39
N LYS A 65 2.27 -1.83 -8.69
CA LYS A 65 3.52 -1.24 -8.16
C LYS A 65 3.57 -1.25 -6.63
N LEU A 66 2.46 -0.91 -5.97
CA LEU A 66 2.37 -0.96 -4.51
C LEU A 66 2.58 -2.39 -4.00
N ILE A 67 1.98 -3.40 -4.64
CA ILE A 67 2.15 -4.81 -4.27
C ILE A 67 3.59 -5.26 -4.47
N THR A 68 4.24 -4.90 -5.58
CA THR A 68 5.64 -5.22 -5.85
C THR A 68 6.55 -4.61 -4.79
N ILE A 69 6.40 -3.32 -4.49
CA ILE A 69 7.21 -2.63 -3.47
C ILE A 69 6.99 -3.20 -2.07
N MET A 70 5.77 -3.64 -1.76
CA MET A 70 5.45 -4.28 -0.48
C MET A 70 5.99 -5.72 -0.37
N SER A 71 6.14 -6.40 -1.51
CA SER A 71 6.68 -7.76 -1.60
C SER A 71 8.21 -7.78 -1.67
N GLU A 72 8.83 -6.68 -2.09
CA GLU A 72 10.28 -6.52 -2.07
C GLU A 72 10.82 -6.47 -0.63
N PRO A 73 11.75 -7.38 -0.25
CA PRO A 73 12.44 -7.28 1.03
C PRO A 73 13.28 -5.98 1.07
N PRO A 74 13.41 -5.31 2.23
CA PRO A 74 14.12 -4.05 2.37
C PRO A 74 15.65 -4.23 2.40
N SER A 75 16.21 -5.09 1.56
CA SER A 75 17.66 -5.33 1.48
C SER A 75 18.41 -4.28 0.65
N SER A 76 17.71 -3.46 -0.15
CA SER A 76 18.36 -2.55 -1.12
C SER A 76 18.06 -1.05 -0.92
N THR A 77 17.11 -0.67 -0.05
CA THR A 77 16.81 0.76 0.18
C THR A 77 17.61 1.27 1.37
N ARG A 78 18.49 2.26 1.11
CA ARG A 78 19.27 3.02 2.10
C ARG A 78 18.38 3.76 3.10
N LEU A 79 17.71 3.06 4.02
CA LEU A 79 16.99 3.63 5.15
C LEU A 79 17.50 2.93 6.41
N PRO A 80 18.37 3.59 7.21
CA PRO A 80 18.77 3.04 8.49
C PRO A 80 17.56 3.04 9.45
N ASP A 81 17.41 1.96 10.21
CA ASP A 81 16.70 1.88 11.51
C ASP A 81 15.17 1.82 11.62
N LEU A 82 14.37 1.52 10.59
CA LEU A 82 12.90 1.51 10.79
C LEU A 82 12.12 0.23 10.50
N VAL A 83 12.75 -0.88 10.13
CA VAL A 83 12.05 -2.15 9.98
C VAL A 83 12.79 -3.24 10.75
N PRO A 84 12.23 -3.75 11.87
CA PRO A 84 12.83 -4.89 12.54
C PRO A 84 12.79 -6.09 11.61
N GLU A 85 13.92 -6.80 11.52
CA GLU A 85 14.19 -7.94 10.64
C GLU A 85 13.10 -9.04 10.71
N GLN A 86 12.39 -9.15 11.84
CA GLN A 86 11.26 -10.05 12.03
C GLN A 86 10.08 -9.77 11.07
N ALA A 87 9.84 -8.52 10.69
CA ALA A 87 8.76 -8.15 9.77
C ALA A 87 9.02 -8.62 8.34
N VAL A 88 10.29 -8.62 7.90
CA VAL A 88 10.70 -9.12 6.57
C VAL A 88 10.39 -10.61 6.43
N ARG A 89 10.61 -11.37 7.50
CA ARG A 89 10.33 -12.80 7.55
C ARG A 89 8.83 -13.12 7.51
N TYR A 90 7.99 -12.23 8.03
CA TYR A 90 6.53 -12.36 8.01
C TYR A 90 5.95 -12.21 6.59
N TYR A 91 6.52 -11.30 5.77
CA TYR A 91 6.09 -11.12 4.38
C TYR A 91 6.70 -12.14 3.41
N SER A 92 7.93 -12.60 3.66
CA SER A 92 8.57 -13.65 2.84
C SER A 92 7.93 -15.04 3.04
N LYS A 93 7.38 -15.31 4.22
CA LYS A 93 6.62 -16.53 4.49
C LYS A 93 5.13 -16.26 4.23
N GLY A 94 4.78 -16.19 2.95
CA GLY A 94 3.40 -16.36 2.51
C GLY A 94 2.80 -17.57 3.24
N THR A 95 1.92 -17.28 4.20
CA THR A 95 1.12 -18.28 4.89
C THR A 95 -0.30 -18.08 4.41
N VAL A 96 -0.57 -18.59 3.21
CA VAL A 96 -1.50 -19.70 2.95
C VAL A 96 -1.00 -20.44 1.72
#